data_AF-A0A3D2J2Q0-F1
#
_entry.id   AF-A0A3D2J2Q0-F1
#
_cell.length_a   1.000
_cell.length_b   1.000
_cell.length_c   1.000
_cell.angle_alpha   90.00
_cell.angle_beta   90.00
_cell.angle_gamma   90.00
#
_symmetry.space_group_name_H-M   'P 1'
#
loop_
_entity.id
_entity.type
_entity.pdbx_description
1 polymer ?
#
loop_
_entity_poly.entity_id
_entity_poly.type
_entity_poly.pdbx_seq_one_letter_code
_entity_poly.pdbx_strand_id
1 'polypeptide(L)'
;MSNPNVLQVLVANGAILHTLLNASGTWQGFFGNVNGVNGNSDLQFSQVGGTGVGGTLHVCGVASDGGLYHTYRSANGGWQGFLGDVNSENTGASVPAFTDVGCAGVQSNGLVHVCAVGTDGILYHTYRNADGSWQG
;
A
#
# COMPACT_ATOMS: atom_id res chain seq x y z
N MET A 1 -4.11 -26.64 2.98
CA MET A 1 -3.99 -25.18 2.87
C MET A 1 -2.60 -24.90 2.30
N SER A 2 -2.48 -24.54 1.02
CA SER A 2 -1.20 -24.14 0.44
C SER A 2 -0.86 -22.76 0.97
N ASN A 3 0.35 -22.58 1.48
CA ASN A 3 0.84 -21.28 1.93
C ASN A 3 0.84 -20.32 0.72
N PRO A 4 -0.03 -19.29 0.66
CA PRO A 4 -0.01 -18.35 -0.44
C PRO A 4 1.29 -17.55 -0.39
N ASN A 5 1.80 -17.13 -1.54
CA ASN A 5 3.05 -16.38 -1.58
C ASN A 5 2.97 -15.18 -0.63
N VAL A 6 3.89 -15.06 0.33
CA VAL A 6 3.92 -13.93 1.27
C VAL A 6 4.68 -12.80 0.59
N LEU A 7 4.00 -11.68 0.33
CA LEU A 7 4.60 -10.52 -0.29
C LEU A 7 5.05 -9.53 0.79
N GLN A 8 6.32 -9.17 0.77
CA GLN A 8 6.92 -8.15 1.62
C GLN A 8 7.16 -6.87 0.83
N VAL A 9 7.01 -5.73 1.51
CA VAL A 9 7.26 -4.39 0.97
C VAL A 9 8.22 -3.62 1.87
N LEU A 10 9.06 -2.79 1.27
CA LEU A 10 9.95 -1.86 1.97
C LEU A 10 10.19 -0.62 1.11
N VAL A 11 10.68 0.45 1.72
CA VAL A 11 11.14 1.66 1.01
C VAL A 11 12.66 1.67 0.97
N ALA A 12 13.24 1.92 -0.21
CA ALA A 12 14.66 2.17 -0.38
C ALA A 12 14.88 3.17 -1.53
N ASN A 13 15.74 4.17 -1.30
CA ASN A 13 16.08 5.22 -2.28
C ASN A 13 14.84 5.86 -2.93
N GLY A 14 13.80 6.13 -2.16
CA GLY A 14 12.56 6.74 -2.64
C GLY A 14 11.60 5.82 -3.40
N ALA A 15 11.95 4.55 -3.62
CA ALA A 15 11.08 3.59 -4.28
C ALA A 15 10.45 2.63 -3.26
N ILE A 16 9.17 2.30 -3.47
CA ILE A 16 8.57 1.13 -2.84
C ILE A 16 9.07 -0.10 -3.60
N LEU A 17 9.71 -1.01 -2.88
CA LEU A 17 10.19 -2.28 -3.39
C LEU A 17 9.35 -3.42 -2.83
N HIS A 18 9.18 -4.48 -3.62
CA HIS A 18 8.49 -5.69 -3.18
C HIS A 18 9.30 -6.96 -3.43
N THR A 19 9.10 -7.96 -2.57
CA THR A 19 9.61 -9.33 -2.76
C THR A 19 8.63 -10.41 -2.34
N LEU A 20 8.62 -11.53 -3.03
CA LEU A 20 7.73 -12.67 -2.83
C LEU A 20 8.47 -13.82 -2.16
N LEU A 21 7.91 -14.34 -1.07
CA LEU A 21 8.21 -15.66 -0.53
C LEU A 21 7.24 -16.64 -1.16
N ASN A 22 7.73 -17.63 -1.88
CA ASN A 22 6.86 -18.61 -2.52
C ASN A 22 6.30 -19.64 -1.52
N ALA A 23 5.36 -20.47 -1.96
CA ALA A 23 4.78 -21.54 -1.14
C ALA A 23 5.80 -22.55 -0.59
N SER A 24 6.98 -22.69 -1.21
CA SER A 24 8.07 -23.54 -0.75
C SER A 24 9.01 -22.85 0.24
N GLY A 25 8.70 -21.62 0.67
CA GLY A 25 9.54 -20.87 1.62
C GLY A 25 10.80 -20.28 0.99
N THR A 26 10.83 -20.15 -0.34
CA THR A 26 11.95 -19.56 -1.08
C THR A 26 11.60 -18.13 -1.50
N TRP A 27 12.43 -17.18 -1.14
CA TRP A 27 12.33 -15.81 -1.62
C TRP A 27 12.67 -15.74 -3.11
N GLN A 28 11.97 -14.87 -3.85
CA GLN A 28 12.43 -14.48 -5.18
C GLN A 28 13.80 -13.78 -5.06
N GLY A 29 14.67 -14.03 -6.04
CA GLY A 29 16.06 -13.53 -6.03
C GLY A 29 16.24 -12.06 -6.39
N PHE A 30 15.15 -11.27 -6.43
CA PHE A 30 15.19 -9.85 -6.80
C PHE A 30 14.10 -9.05 -6.07
N PHE A 31 14.25 -7.73 -6.04
CA PHE A 31 13.20 -6.80 -5.61
C PHE A 31 12.59 -6.13 -6.83
N GLY A 32 11.26 -6.10 -6.90
CA GLY A 32 10.55 -5.35 -7.95
C GLY A 32 10.22 -3.94 -7.48
N ASN A 33 10.41 -2.94 -8.35
CA ASN A 33 10.09 -1.53 -8.06
C ASN A 33 8.61 -1.25 -8.38
N VAL A 34 7.82 -0.92 -7.36
CA VAL A 34 6.39 -0.64 -7.50
C VAL A 34 6.15 0.69 -8.24
N ASN A 35 6.91 1.73 -7.95
CA ASN A 35 6.84 3.03 -8.64
C ASN A 35 6.97 2.85 -10.16
N GLY A 36 7.95 2.02 -10.57
CA GLY A 36 8.24 1.74 -11.98
C GLY A 36 7.13 0.96 -12.69
N VAL A 37 6.49 0.02 -12.00
CA VAL A 37 5.36 -0.73 -12.57
C VAL A 37 4.13 0.17 -12.77
N ASN A 38 3.97 1.19 -11.92
CA ASN A 38 2.85 2.12 -11.97
C ASN A 38 3.13 3.37 -12.82
N GLY A 39 4.30 3.43 -13.48
CA GLY A 39 4.69 4.55 -14.34
C GLY A 39 4.91 5.88 -13.62
N ASN A 40 4.94 5.90 -12.28
CA ASN A 40 5.07 7.12 -11.49
C ASN A 40 6.45 7.16 -10.82
N SER A 41 7.46 7.55 -11.59
CA SER A 41 8.85 7.67 -11.13
C SER A 41 9.12 8.92 -10.29
N ASP A 42 8.19 9.88 -10.32
CA ASP A 42 8.40 11.20 -9.72
C ASP A 42 8.10 11.20 -8.21
N LEU A 43 7.21 10.30 -7.76
CA LEU A 43 6.95 10.09 -6.34
C LEU A 43 8.15 9.43 -5.65
N GLN A 44 8.61 10.06 -4.57
CA GLN A 44 9.66 9.55 -3.69
C GLN A 44 9.03 9.16 -2.35
N PHE A 45 9.06 7.87 -2.00
CA PHE A 45 8.48 7.36 -0.76
C PHE A 45 9.47 7.36 0.39
N SER A 46 8.95 7.60 1.59
CA SER A 46 9.72 7.56 2.85
C SER A 46 9.22 6.48 3.80
N GLN A 47 7.92 6.17 3.77
CA GLN A 47 7.30 5.11 4.58
C GLN A 47 6.38 4.24 3.71
N VAL A 48 6.20 2.99 4.14
CA VAL A 48 5.29 2.04 3.50
C VAL A 48 4.61 1.14 4.53
N GLY A 49 3.31 0.93 4.33
CA GLY A 49 2.52 -0.08 5.00
C GLY A 49 1.95 -1.05 3.96
N GLY A 50 1.76 -2.31 4.34
CA GLY A 50 1.20 -3.30 3.43
C GLY A 50 0.43 -4.38 4.15
N THR A 51 -0.59 -4.92 3.50
CA THR A 51 -1.38 -6.05 4.03
C THR A 51 -1.96 -6.89 2.92
N GLY A 52 -2.06 -8.20 3.15
CA GLY A 52 -2.76 -9.13 2.27
C GLY A 52 -4.22 -9.31 2.69
N VAL A 53 -5.15 -9.20 1.75
CA VAL A 53 -6.56 -9.55 1.96
C VAL A 53 -7.12 -10.21 0.70
N GLY A 54 -7.82 -11.35 0.84
CA GLY A 54 -8.43 -12.04 -0.31
C GLY A 54 -7.46 -12.40 -1.45
N GLY A 55 -6.18 -12.67 -1.14
CA GLY A 55 -5.13 -12.95 -2.14
C GLY A 55 -4.57 -11.72 -2.86
N THR A 56 -5.02 -10.52 -2.52
CA THR A 56 -4.52 -9.24 -3.03
C THR A 56 -3.60 -8.61 -2.00
N LEU A 57 -2.43 -8.12 -2.41
CA LEU A 57 -1.60 -7.25 -1.56
C LEU A 57 -2.05 -5.81 -1.78
N HIS A 58 -2.38 -5.13 -0.70
CA HIS A 58 -2.55 -3.68 -0.67
C HIS A 58 -1.28 -3.04 -0.10
N VAL A 59 -0.86 -1.94 -0.72
CA VAL A 59 0.32 -1.17 -0.34
C VAL A 59 -0.07 0.28 -0.23
N CYS A 60 0.25 0.89 0.91
CA CYS A 60 0.15 2.33 1.10
C CYS A 60 1.54 2.90 1.34
N GLY A 61 1.81 4.10 0.80
CA GLY A 61 3.09 4.77 1.01
C GLY A 61 2.90 6.25 1.28
N VAL A 62 3.75 6.79 2.14
CA VAL A 62 3.87 8.24 2.35
C VAL A 62 4.97 8.77 1.45
N ALA A 63 4.62 9.66 0.54
CA ALA A 63 5.56 10.29 -0.38
C ALA A 63 6.15 11.59 0.20
N SER A 64 7.22 12.09 -0.41
CA SER A 64 7.96 13.27 0.02
C SER A 64 7.17 14.57 -0.08
N ASP A 65 6.08 14.58 -0.85
CA ASP A 65 5.10 15.66 -0.90
C ASP A 65 4.13 15.64 0.30
N GLY A 66 4.24 14.63 1.17
CA GLY A 66 3.37 14.43 2.33
C GLY A 66 2.08 13.67 2.02
N GLY A 67 1.86 13.30 0.75
CA GLY A 67 0.69 12.56 0.31
C GLY A 67 0.72 11.09 0.74
N LEU A 68 -0.49 10.55 0.99
CA LEU A 68 -0.70 9.13 1.24
C LEU A 68 -1.23 8.49 -0.05
N TYR A 69 -0.45 7.58 -0.61
CA TYR A 69 -0.77 6.90 -1.86
C TYR A 69 -1.07 5.42 -1.64
N HIS A 70 -1.94 4.85 -2.45
CA HIS A 70 -2.28 3.43 -2.44
C HIS A 70 -2.12 2.79 -3.82
N THR A 71 -1.71 1.53 -3.81
CA THR A 71 -1.83 0.64 -4.97
C THR A 71 -2.03 -0.80 -4.49
N TYR A 72 -2.36 -1.72 -5.40
CA TYR A 72 -2.49 -3.13 -5.05
C TYR A 72 -1.90 -4.05 -6.11
N ARG A 73 -1.50 -5.24 -5.68
CA ARG A 73 -1.13 -6.36 -6.55
C ARG A 73 -2.17 -7.45 -6.44
N SER A 74 -2.87 -7.71 -7.53
CA SER A 74 -3.87 -8.76 -7.64
C SER A 74 -3.25 -10.15 -7.44
N ALA A 75 -4.09 -11.13 -7.12
CA ALA A 75 -3.68 -12.54 -6.98
C ALA A 75 -3.04 -13.11 -8.27
N ASN A 76 -3.44 -12.59 -9.44
CA ASN A 76 -2.86 -12.96 -10.74
C ASN A 76 -1.49 -12.34 -11.00
N GLY A 77 -1.02 -11.49 -10.07
CA GLY A 77 0.30 -10.90 -10.08
C GLY A 77 0.44 -9.57 -10.83
N GLY A 78 -0.65 -9.08 -11.41
CA GLY A 78 -0.71 -7.74 -11.99
C GLY A 78 -0.88 -6.67 -10.91
N TRP A 79 -0.18 -5.56 -11.07
CA TRP A 79 -0.37 -4.35 -10.28
C TRP A 79 -1.51 -3.51 -10.84
N GLN A 80 -2.21 -2.79 -9.96
CA GLN A 80 -3.02 -1.65 -10.36
C GLN A 80 -2.13 -0.66 -11.12
N GLY A 81 -2.52 -0.24 -12.31
CA GLY A 81 -1.68 0.57 -13.20
C GLY A 81 -1.42 2.02 -12.75
N PHE A 82 -1.72 2.36 -11.48
CA PHE A 82 -1.48 3.68 -10.92
C PHE A 82 -1.29 3.63 -9.39
N LEU A 83 -0.73 4.71 -8.84
CA LEU A 83 -0.73 5.04 -7.41
C LEU A 83 -1.84 6.07 -7.17
N GLY A 84 -2.88 5.67 -6.45
CA GLY A 84 -4.02 6.53 -6.11
C GLY A 84 -3.74 7.39 -4.89
N ASP A 85 -4.06 8.67 -4.94
CA ASP A 85 -4.02 9.56 -3.77
C ASP A 85 -5.23 9.24 -2.87
N VAL A 86 -4.97 8.70 -1.69
CA VAL A 86 -6.01 8.19 -0.77
C VAL A 86 -6.92 9.32 -0.29
N ASN A 87 -6.37 10.52 -0.06
CA ASN A 87 -7.18 11.65 0.41
C ASN A 87 -8.16 12.12 -0.67
N SER A 88 -7.67 12.21 -1.91
CA SER A 88 -8.46 12.60 -3.08
C SER A 88 -9.54 11.58 -3.42
N GLU A 89 -9.28 10.29 -3.18
CA GLU A 89 -10.24 9.21 -3.43
C GLU A 89 -11.26 8.99 -2.29
N ASN A 90 -10.96 9.41 -1.06
CA ASN A 90 -11.87 9.27 0.09
C ASN A 90 -12.86 10.44 0.19
N THR A 91 -12.39 11.61 0.62
CA THR A 91 -13.26 12.77 0.94
C THR A 91 -12.84 14.06 0.25
N GLY A 92 -11.59 14.16 -0.21
CA GLY A 92 -11.00 15.42 -0.68
C GLY A 92 -10.90 16.48 0.44
N ALA A 93 -11.05 16.08 1.71
CA ALA A 93 -10.92 16.99 2.83
C ALA A 93 -9.48 17.50 2.96
N SER A 94 -9.32 18.67 3.60
CA SER A 94 -8.00 19.14 3.96
C SER A 94 -7.45 18.27 5.10
N VAL A 95 -6.36 17.56 4.81
CA VAL A 95 -5.59 16.76 5.77
C VAL A 95 -4.16 17.29 5.84
N PRO A 96 -3.44 17.10 6.96
CA PRO A 96 -2.02 17.44 7.03
C PRO A 96 -1.21 16.52 6.11
N ALA A 97 0.05 16.89 5.88
CA ALA A 97 1.04 15.94 5.37
C ALA A 97 1.19 14.77 6.36
N PHE A 98 1.43 13.57 5.84
CA PHE A 98 1.67 12.38 6.65
C PHE A 98 3.16 12.11 6.82
N THR A 99 3.50 11.40 7.90
CA THR A 99 4.88 11.03 8.25
C THR A 99 5.07 9.54 8.43
N ASP A 100 3.99 8.80 8.68
CA ASP A 100 4.01 7.35 8.87
C ASP A 100 2.68 6.72 8.42
N VAL A 101 2.71 5.43 8.09
CA VAL A 101 1.56 4.66 7.64
C VAL A 101 1.62 3.19 8.05
N GLY A 102 0.50 2.65 8.50
CA GLY A 102 0.29 1.23 8.75
C GLY A 102 -0.99 0.71 8.10
N CYS A 103 -0.97 -0.54 7.64
CA CYS A 103 -2.12 -1.18 6.99
C CYS A 103 -2.49 -2.50 7.66
N ALA A 104 -3.79 -2.79 7.74
CA ALA A 104 -4.31 -4.06 8.24
C ALA A 104 -5.51 -4.54 7.43
N GLY A 105 -5.48 -5.79 6.97
CA GLY A 105 -6.54 -6.41 6.19
C GLY A 105 -7.45 -7.28 7.07
N VAL A 106 -8.76 -7.22 6.82
CA VAL A 106 -9.77 -8.03 7.51
C VAL A 106 -10.32 -9.08 6.55
N GLN A 107 -9.91 -10.33 6.73
CA GLN A 107 -10.20 -11.40 5.77
C GLN A 107 -11.70 -11.73 5.64
N SER A 108 -12.49 -11.53 6.71
CA SER A 108 -13.92 -11.89 6.73
C SER A 108 -14.79 -11.00 5.85
N ASN A 109 -14.37 -9.75 5.59
CA ASN A 109 -15.15 -8.78 4.84
C ASN A 109 -14.34 -8.05 3.74
N GLY A 110 -13.07 -8.40 3.57
CA GLY A 110 -12.23 -7.84 2.51
C GLY A 110 -11.78 -6.40 2.75
N LEU A 111 -12.02 -5.83 3.94
CA LEU A 111 -11.65 -4.45 4.23
C LEU A 111 -10.14 -4.31 4.43
N VAL A 112 -9.60 -3.16 4.04
CA VAL A 112 -8.24 -2.75 4.34
C VAL A 112 -8.28 -1.47 5.14
N HIS A 113 -7.90 -1.53 6.40
CA HIS A 113 -7.73 -0.35 7.24
C HIS A 113 -6.34 0.26 7.02
N VAL A 114 -6.31 1.58 6.98
CA VAL A 114 -5.09 2.38 6.87
C VAL A 114 -5.09 3.40 7.99
N CYS A 115 -4.02 3.38 8.79
CA CYS A 115 -3.74 4.41 9.78
C CYS A 115 -2.54 5.22 9.31
N ALA A 116 -2.56 6.54 9.48
CA ALA A 116 -1.43 7.40 9.16
C ALA A 116 -1.23 8.46 10.23
N VAL A 117 0.04 8.85 10.48
CA VAL A 117 0.38 9.90 11.46
C VAL A 117 0.60 11.22 10.72
N GLY A 118 -0.22 12.22 11.03
CA GLY A 118 -0.09 13.57 10.48
C GLY A 118 1.09 14.33 11.09
N THR A 119 1.59 15.35 10.37
CA THR A 119 2.63 16.26 10.88
C THR A 119 2.18 17.09 12.08
N ASP A 120 0.89 17.14 12.35
CA ASP A 120 0.28 17.71 13.56
C ASP A 120 0.31 16.76 14.77
N GLY A 121 0.84 15.54 14.59
CA GLY A 121 0.94 14.52 15.64
C GLY A 121 -0.36 13.74 15.86
N ILE A 122 -1.37 13.91 15.00
CA ILE A 122 -2.66 13.21 15.10
C ILE A 122 -2.65 11.93 14.27
N LEU A 123 -3.30 10.89 14.80
CA LEU A 123 -3.56 9.65 14.06
C LEU A 123 -4.82 9.82 13.22
N TYR A 124 -4.68 9.59 11.92
CA TYR A 124 -5.77 9.55 10.96
C TYR A 124 -6.07 8.11 10.57
N HIS A 125 -7.32 7.84 10.26
CA HIS A 125 -7.80 6.52 9.88
C HIS A 125 -8.75 6.60 8.69
N THR A 126 -8.60 5.67 7.76
CA THR A 126 -9.55 5.41 6.68
C THR A 126 -9.53 3.91 6.39
N TYR A 127 -10.46 3.45 5.55
CA TYR A 127 -10.45 2.08 5.07
C TYR A 127 -10.93 1.99 3.63
N ARG A 128 -10.41 0.98 2.94
CA ARG A 128 -10.81 0.63 1.59
C ARG A 128 -11.78 -0.54 1.65
N ASN A 129 -12.93 -0.36 1.02
CA ASN A 129 -13.93 -1.39 0.83
C ASN A 129 -13.47 -2.45 -0.19
N ALA A 130 -14.11 -3.63 -0.15
CA ALA A 130 -13.87 -4.69 -1.11
C ALA A 130 -14.26 -4.28 -2.55
N ASP A 131 -15.24 -3.37 -2.70
CA ASP A 131 -15.61 -2.77 -4.00
C ASP A 131 -14.61 -1.73 -4.50
N GLY A 132 -13.65 -1.36 -3.65
CA GLY A 132 -12.56 -0.45 -3.93
C GLY A 132 -12.79 1.02 -3.59
N SER A 133 -13.97 1.38 -3.09
CA SER A 133 -14.22 2.72 -2.54
C SER A 133 -13.46 2.93 -1.23
N TRP A 134 -13.09 4.18 -0.96
CA TRP A 134 -12.55 4.61 0.34
C TRP A 134 -13.63 5.23 1.21
N GLN A 135 -13.56 4.98 2.51
CA GLN A 135 -14.45 5.55 3.51
C GLN A 135 -13.70 5.77 4.83
N GLY A 136 -14.08 6.80 5.58
CA GLY A 136 -13.48 7.14 6.88
C GLY A 136 -13.51 8.62 7.14
#